data_AF-A0A167L4M7-F1
#
_entry.id   AF-A0A167L4M7-F1
#
_cell.length_a   1.000
_cell.length_b   1.000
_cell.length_c   1.000
_cell.angle_alpha   90.00
_cell.angle_beta   90.00
_cell.angle_gamma   90.00
#
_symmetry.space_group_name_H-M   'P 1'
#
loop_
_entity.id
_entity.type
_entity.pdbx_description
1 polymer ?
#
loop_
_entity_poly.entity_id
_entity_poly.type
_entity_poly.pdbx_seq_one_letter_code
_entity_poly.pdbx_strand_id
1 'polypeptide(L)'
;MFPTRPALSKASRLPLISKHGNKDYYKGNRASSLPGGPRTGAPGRHVIRGKAKYRLDDTKVRVFVAPPLELLNNTPLKPYVSVHVRITNSVKEELYGRFKPHGFDGQHYLDMYRSLHPESIPRETGPVGEGQDASSLSLYEQEEGPAKQEETAKPA
;
A
#
# COMPACT_ATOMS: atom_id res chain seq x y z
N MET A 1 -62.72 0.92 -3.80
CA MET A 1 -61.39 1.02 -4.44
C MET A 1 -60.59 2.07 -3.68
N PHE A 2 -59.65 1.65 -2.83
CA PHE A 2 -58.83 2.60 -2.08
C PHE A 2 -57.68 3.10 -2.96
N PRO A 3 -57.56 4.40 -3.25
CA PRO A 3 -56.47 4.92 -4.04
C PRO A 3 -55.14 4.71 -3.30
N THR A 4 -54.17 4.10 -3.97
CA THR A 4 -52.79 3.94 -3.49
C THR A 4 -52.23 5.30 -3.05
N ARG A 5 -51.75 5.39 -1.80
CA ARG A 5 -51.23 6.64 -1.21
C ARG A 5 -50.15 7.29 -2.10
N PRO A 6 -50.18 8.61 -2.34
CA PRO A 6 -49.22 9.35 -3.19
C PRO A 6 -47.77 9.36 -2.67
N ALA A 7 -47.44 8.61 -1.62
CA ALA A 7 -46.08 8.39 -1.16
C ALA A 7 -45.24 7.55 -2.15
N LEU A 8 -45.89 6.74 -3.00
CA LEU A 8 -45.24 5.88 -4.00
C LEU A 8 -45.13 6.53 -5.40
N SER A 9 -45.59 7.77 -5.59
CA SER A 9 -45.60 8.43 -6.92
C SER A 9 -44.27 9.07 -7.34
N LYS A 10 -43.26 9.07 -6.45
CA LYS A 10 -42.00 9.83 -6.63
C LYS A 10 -40.78 8.97 -6.98
N ALA A 11 -40.97 7.70 -7.34
CA ALA A 11 -39.89 6.83 -7.79
C ALA A 11 -39.17 7.38 -9.04
N SER A 12 -39.81 8.27 -9.81
CA SER A 12 -39.21 8.96 -10.96
C SER A 12 -38.02 9.88 -10.63
N ARG A 13 -37.88 10.32 -9.37
CA ARG A 13 -36.77 11.19 -8.93
C ARG A 13 -35.62 10.43 -8.27
N LEU A 14 -35.70 9.10 -8.21
CA LEU A 14 -34.60 8.29 -7.68
C LEU A 14 -33.42 8.30 -8.66
N PRO A 15 -32.18 8.26 -8.15
CA PRO A 15 -31.01 8.20 -9.02
C PRO A 15 -31.04 6.91 -9.84
N LEU A 16 -30.86 7.04 -11.16
CA LEU A 16 -30.80 5.89 -12.06
C LEU A 16 -29.69 4.92 -11.62
N ILE A 17 -30.02 3.64 -11.46
CA ILE A 17 -29.06 2.56 -11.29
C ILE A 17 -28.84 1.83 -12.62
N SER A 18 -27.77 1.05 -12.71
CA SER A 18 -27.40 0.31 -13.93
C SER A 18 -28.48 -0.65 -14.45
N LYS A 19 -29.51 -0.96 -13.64
CA LYS A 19 -30.62 -1.83 -14.00
C LYS A 19 -31.88 -1.11 -14.50
N HIS A 20 -31.96 0.21 -14.40
CA HIS A 20 -33.15 0.98 -14.82
C HIS A 20 -33.02 1.59 -16.22
N GLY A 21 -31.81 1.72 -16.76
CA GLY A 21 -31.59 2.31 -18.09
C GLY A 21 -31.76 1.31 -19.24
N ASN A 22 -31.86 1.84 -20.47
CA ASN A 22 -31.88 1.05 -21.70
C ASN A 22 -30.47 0.59 -22.12
N LYS A 23 -30.34 -0.10 -23.27
CA LYS A 23 -29.08 -0.69 -23.78
C LYS A 23 -27.89 0.28 -23.85
N ASP A 24 -28.13 1.57 -24.09
CA ASP A 24 -27.07 2.58 -24.21
C ASP A 24 -26.66 3.19 -22.86
N TYR A 25 -27.37 2.86 -21.79
CA TYR A 25 -27.07 3.37 -20.45
C TYR A 25 -26.03 2.49 -19.74
N TYR A 26 -24.81 2.98 -19.65
CA TYR A 26 -23.75 2.36 -18.84
C TYR A 26 -23.48 3.18 -17.58
N LYS A 27 -23.57 2.53 -16.41
CA LYS A 27 -23.15 3.09 -15.12
C LYS A 27 -22.17 2.13 -14.44
N GLY A 28 -20.96 2.61 -14.16
CA GLY A 28 -19.91 1.81 -13.52
C GLY A 28 -20.13 1.64 -12.02
N ASN A 29 -19.58 0.54 -11.47
CA ASN A 29 -19.74 0.16 -10.05
C ASN A 29 -18.64 0.71 -9.12
N ARG A 30 -17.87 1.71 -9.57
CA ARG A 30 -16.69 2.21 -8.84
C ARG A 30 -15.71 1.09 -8.44
N ALA A 31 -15.57 0.06 -9.27
CA ALA A 31 -14.64 -1.03 -9.01
C ALA A 31 -13.18 -0.54 -8.82
N SER A 32 -12.84 0.62 -9.39
CA SER A 32 -11.55 1.29 -9.22
C SER A 32 -11.44 2.24 -8.03
N SER A 33 -12.42 2.29 -7.15
CA SER A 33 -12.30 3.01 -5.87
C SER A 33 -11.71 2.08 -4.81
N LEU A 34 -10.81 2.61 -3.98
CA LEU A 34 -10.34 1.92 -2.78
C LEU A 34 -11.35 2.10 -1.64
N PRO A 35 -11.49 1.13 -0.72
CA PRO A 35 -12.28 1.34 0.48
C PRO A 35 -11.66 2.49 1.29
N GLY A 36 -12.40 3.59 1.44
CA GLY A 36 -11.94 4.80 2.15
C GLY A 36 -10.82 5.58 1.46
N GLY A 37 -10.43 5.24 0.23
CA GLY A 37 -9.26 5.78 -0.44
C GLY A 37 -9.52 6.44 -1.79
N PRO A 38 -8.44 6.95 -2.44
CA PRO A 38 -8.54 7.60 -3.75
C PRO A 38 -8.95 6.62 -4.85
N ARG A 39 -9.47 7.17 -5.95
CA ARG A 39 -9.84 6.39 -7.12
C ARG A 39 -8.60 6.09 -7.97
N THR A 40 -8.29 4.82 -8.16
CA THR A 40 -7.07 4.33 -8.85
C THR A 40 -7.20 4.34 -10.38
N GLY A 41 -8.36 4.70 -10.92
CA GLY A 41 -8.58 4.77 -12.38
C GLY A 41 -8.86 3.41 -13.02
N ALA A 42 -9.05 3.36 -14.34
CA ALA A 42 -9.31 2.11 -15.04
C ALA A 42 -8.01 1.28 -15.18
N PRO A 43 -8.07 -0.06 -15.07
CA PRO A 43 -6.87 -0.92 -15.11
C PRO A 43 -6.31 -1.12 -16.54
N GLY A 44 -6.74 -0.30 -17.50
CA GLY A 44 -6.44 -0.50 -18.91
C GLY A 44 -7.16 0.52 -19.79
N ARG A 45 -7.15 0.27 -21.10
CA ARG A 45 -7.70 1.19 -22.10
C ARG A 45 -8.58 0.47 -23.13
N HIS A 46 -9.63 1.15 -23.56
CA HIS A 46 -10.43 0.73 -24.71
C HIS A 46 -9.62 0.89 -25.99
N VAL A 47 -9.66 -0.13 -26.84
CA VAL A 47 -8.93 -0.15 -28.12
C VAL A 47 -9.94 0.02 -29.25
N ILE A 48 -9.77 1.08 -30.04
CA ILE A 48 -10.69 1.44 -31.13
C ILE A 48 -10.56 0.47 -32.31
N ARG A 49 -9.33 0.03 -32.61
CA ARG A 49 -9.01 -0.84 -33.76
C ARG A 49 -8.25 -2.09 -33.29
N GLY A 50 -8.82 -3.27 -33.54
CA GLY A 50 -8.22 -4.55 -33.15
C GLY A 50 -9.26 -5.63 -32.84
N LYS A 51 -8.77 -6.87 -32.64
CA LYS A 51 -9.60 -8.02 -32.24
C LYS A 51 -10.10 -7.89 -30.79
N ALA A 52 -9.26 -7.39 -29.88
CA ALA A 52 -9.63 -7.12 -28.50
C ALA A 52 -10.14 -5.68 -28.34
N LYS A 53 -11.30 -5.49 -27.70
CA LYS A 53 -11.93 -4.17 -27.47
C LYS A 53 -11.41 -3.44 -26.23
N TYR A 54 -10.73 -4.16 -25.34
CA TYR A 54 -10.10 -3.62 -24.14
C TYR A 54 -8.74 -4.29 -23.94
N ARG A 55 -7.72 -3.50 -23.62
CA ARG A 55 -6.38 -3.98 -23.30
C ARG A 55 -6.07 -3.64 -21.84
N LEU A 56 -5.77 -4.67 -21.05
CA LEU A 56 -5.31 -4.54 -19.67
C LEU A 56 -3.89 -3.97 -19.65
N ASP A 57 -3.60 -3.14 -18.65
CA ASP A 57 -2.28 -2.58 -18.39
C ASP A 57 -1.86 -3.04 -17.00
N ASP A 58 -1.01 -4.07 -16.95
CA ASP A 58 -0.64 -4.75 -15.70
C ASP A 58 0.01 -3.79 -14.68
N THR A 59 0.61 -2.69 -15.15
CA THR A 59 1.18 -1.63 -14.30
C THR A 59 0.13 -0.88 -13.49
N LYS A 60 -1.14 -0.89 -13.92
CA LYS A 60 -2.28 -0.22 -13.26
C LYS A 60 -3.19 -1.21 -12.55
N VAL A 61 -2.96 -2.51 -12.71
CA VAL A 61 -3.72 -3.54 -12.00
C VAL A 61 -3.28 -3.53 -10.55
N ARG A 62 -4.27 -3.53 -9.65
CA ARG A 62 -4.00 -3.56 -8.22
C ARG A 62 -3.61 -4.97 -7.79
N VAL A 63 -2.55 -5.04 -6.99
CA VAL A 63 -2.06 -6.28 -6.38
C VAL A 63 -2.11 -6.12 -4.88
N PHE A 64 -2.70 -7.09 -4.18
CA PHE A 64 -2.68 -7.16 -2.72
C PHE A 64 -1.55 -8.11 -2.32
N VAL A 65 -0.45 -7.54 -1.85
CA VAL A 65 0.71 -8.32 -1.42
C VAL A 65 0.45 -8.84 -0.01
N ALA A 66 0.45 -10.17 0.14
CA ALA A 66 0.34 -10.84 1.42
C ALA A 66 1.71 -11.41 1.83
N PRO A 67 2.04 -11.43 3.13
CA PRO A 67 3.20 -12.18 3.63
C PRO A 67 3.08 -13.68 3.30
N PRO A 68 4.21 -14.42 3.30
CA PRO A 68 4.19 -15.86 3.13
C PRO A 68 3.25 -16.55 4.12
N LEU A 69 2.51 -17.57 3.65
CA LEU A 69 1.50 -18.27 4.45
C LEU A 69 2.09 -18.93 5.70
N GLU A 70 3.32 -19.44 5.61
CA GLU A 70 4.03 -20.06 6.74
C GLU A 70 4.21 -19.07 7.89
N LEU A 71 4.58 -17.82 7.58
CA LEU A 71 4.73 -16.76 8.56
C LEU A 71 3.37 -16.44 9.19
N LEU A 72 2.32 -16.26 8.36
CA LEU A 72 0.97 -15.94 8.85
C LEU A 72 0.43 -17.01 9.82
N ASN A 73 0.63 -18.28 9.50
CA ASN A 73 0.17 -19.40 10.32
C ASN A 73 0.93 -19.51 11.65
N ASN A 74 2.21 -19.17 11.66
CA ASN A 74 3.07 -19.24 12.83
C ASN A 74 3.03 -17.98 13.71
N THR A 75 2.39 -16.90 13.25
CA THR A 75 2.34 -15.66 14.04
C THR A 75 1.54 -15.83 15.34
N PRO A 76 2.06 -15.31 16.48
CA PRO A 76 1.29 -15.24 17.72
C PRO A 76 0.22 -14.14 17.68
N LEU A 77 0.30 -13.23 16.71
CA LEU A 77 -0.61 -12.10 16.56
C LEU A 77 -2.00 -12.57 16.14
N LYS A 78 -3.03 -12.11 16.85
CA LYS A 78 -4.44 -12.40 16.59
C LYS A 78 -5.21 -11.10 16.35
N PRO A 79 -6.35 -11.14 15.65
CA PRO A 79 -7.17 -9.95 15.40
C PRO A 79 -7.75 -9.33 16.68
N TYR A 80 -7.81 -10.09 17.77
CA TYR A 80 -8.34 -9.64 19.06
C TYR A 80 -7.31 -9.81 20.17
N VAL A 81 -7.41 -8.94 21.18
CA VAL A 81 -6.58 -8.96 22.38
C VAL A 81 -7.43 -9.45 23.56
N SER A 82 -6.81 -10.14 24.52
CA SER A 82 -7.49 -10.58 25.74
C SER A 82 -7.93 -9.38 26.59
N VAL A 83 -9.17 -9.43 27.09
CA VAL A 83 -9.76 -8.41 27.97
C VAL A 83 -9.00 -8.31 29.31
N HIS A 84 -8.30 -9.38 29.69
CA HIS A 84 -7.53 -9.43 30.93
C HIS A 84 -6.17 -8.71 30.83
N VAL A 85 -5.71 -8.39 29.62
CA VAL A 85 -4.45 -7.65 29.43
C VAL A 85 -4.75 -6.15 29.50
N ARG A 86 -4.29 -5.50 30.58
CA ARG A 86 -4.40 -4.04 30.74
C ARG A 86 -3.11 -3.37 30.30
N ILE A 87 -3.21 -2.44 29.35
CA ILE A 87 -2.08 -1.64 28.88
C ILE A 87 -1.76 -0.58 29.94
N THR A 88 -0.67 -0.75 30.68
CA THR A 88 -0.15 0.25 31.62
C THR A 88 0.56 1.38 30.89
N ASN A 89 0.72 2.55 31.53
CA ASN A 89 1.44 3.67 30.93
C ASN A 89 2.93 3.35 30.70
N SER A 90 3.54 2.51 31.53
CA SER A 90 4.91 2.04 31.32
C SER A 90 5.07 1.24 30.02
N VAL A 91 4.15 0.34 29.72
CA VAL A 91 4.15 -0.44 28.47
C VAL A 91 3.92 0.45 27.25
N LYS A 92 3.16 1.54 27.38
CA LYS A 92 3.00 2.54 26.31
C LYS A 92 4.30 3.31 26.03
N GLU A 93 5.04 3.63 27.09
CA GLU A 93 6.30 4.37 27.00
C GLU A 93 7.46 3.49 26.49
N GLU A 94 7.37 2.16 26.61
CA GLU A 94 8.44 1.23 26.21
C GLU A 94 8.66 1.16 24.69
N LEU A 95 7.60 1.17 23.89
CA LEU A 95 7.70 0.98 22.43
C LEU A 95 8.07 2.25 21.66
N TYR A 96 7.60 3.43 22.10
CA TYR A 96 7.79 4.67 21.36
C TYR A 96 8.22 5.87 22.21
N GLY A 97 8.48 5.66 23.51
CA GLY A 97 8.74 6.72 24.46
C GLY A 97 7.51 7.59 24.73
N ARG A 98 7.72 8.71 25.44
CA ARG A 98 6.70 9.76 25.56
C ARG A 98 6.67 10.58 24.27
N PHE A 99 5.57 10.50 23.53
CA PHE A 99 5.35 11.43 22.43
C PHE A 99 5.19 12.85 22.97
N LYS A 100 5.86 13.82 22.33
CA LYS A 100 5.61 15.24 22.57
C LYS A 100 4.15 15.56 22.17
N PRO A 101 3.56 16.64 22.70
CA PRO A 101 2.18 17.04 22.36
C PRO A 101 1.94 17.24 20.86
N HIS A 102 2.99 17.52 20.09
CA HIS A 102 2.94 17.69 18.63
C HIS A 102 3.02 16.37 17.84
N GLY A 103 3.06 15.22 18.52
CA GLY A 103 3.05 13.90 17.89
C GLY A 103 4.45 13.35 17.57
N PHE A 104 4.51 12.52 16.53
CA PHE A 104 5.72 11.84 16.07
C PHE A 104 6.50 12.73 15.10
N ASP A 105 7.60 13.31 15.60
CA ASP A 105 8.48 14.18 14.82
C ASP A 105 9.67 13.40 14.25
N GLY A 106 10.25 13.89 13.15
CA GLY A 106 11.42 13.29 12.51
C GLY A 106 12.63 13.22 13.43
N GLN A 107 12.85 14.26 14.26
CA GLN A 107 13.92 14.25 15.27
C GLN A 107 13.72 13.14 16.31
N HIS A 108 12.48 12.92 16.76
CA HIS A 108 12.14 11.86 17.71
C HIS A 108 12.42 10.47 17.13
N TYR A 109 12.13 10.26 15.84
CA TYR A 109 12.52 9.03 15.15
C TYR A 109 14.03 8.85 15.06
N LEU A 110 14.79 9.91 14.76
CA LEU A 110 16.25 9.84 14.69
C LEU A 110 16.88 9.50 16.03
N ASP A 111 16.40 10.12 17.11
CA ASP A 111 16.89 9.84 18.47
C ASP A 111 16.56 8.40 18.90
N MET A 112 15.35 7.92 18.59
CA MET A 112 14.96 6.51 18.80
C MET A 112 15.80 5.54 17.95
N TYR A 113 16.07 5.88 16.70
CA TYR A 113 16.88 5.06 15.82
C TYR A 113 18.31 4.92 16.34
N ARG A 114 18.92 6.05 16.76
CA ARG A 114 20.27 6.10 17.35
C ARG A 114 20.37 5.29 18.65
N SER A 115 19.33 5.31 19.49
CA SER A 115 19.33 4.53 20.74
C SER A 115 19.20 3.02 20.50
N LEU A 116 18.42 2.62 19.49
CA LEU A 116 18.25 1.21 19.11
C LEU A 116 19.44 0.65 18.30
N HIS A 117 20.15 1.50 17.56
CA HIS A 117 21.23 1.09 16.64
C HIS A 117 22.52 1.89 16.90
N PRO A 118 23.15 1.74 18.09
CA PRO A 118 24.35 2.51 18.46
C PRO A 118 25.52 2.30 17.49
N GLU A 119 25.58 1.14 16.83
CA GLU A 119 26.66 0.78 15.89
C GLU A 119 26.53 1.41 14.49
N SER A 120 25.35 1.94 14.14
CA SER A 120 25.13 2.60 12.84
C SER A 120 25.57 4.06 12.81
N ILE A 121 25.97 4.61 13.96
CA ILE A 121 26.45 5.99 14.05
C ILE A 121 27.86 6.01 13.45
N PRO A 122 28.10 6.79 12.38
CA PRO A 122 29.46 7.02 11.92
C PRO A 122 30.24 7.59 13.11
N ARG A 123 31.19 6.83 13.64
CA ARG A 123 32.12 7.35 14.65
C ARG A 123 32.81 8.52 13.98
N GLU A 124 32.60 9.73 14.50
CA GLU A 124 33.27 10.93 13.98
C GLU A 124 34.77 10.67 13.96
N THR A 125 35.30 10.36 12.79
CA THR A 125 36.74 10.21 12.56
C THR A 125 37.35 11.60 12.53
N GLY A 126 37.52 12.22 13.70
CA GLY A 126 38.35 13.42 13.88
C GLY A 126 37.97 14.62 13.00
N PRO A 127 38.74 15.72 13.06
CA PRO A 127 38.47 16.91 12.27
C PRO A 127 38.72 16.61 10.79
N VAL A 128 37.64 16.50 10.00
CA VAL A 128 37.71 16.38 8.54
C VAL A 128 38.06 17.75 7.96
N GLY A 129 39.27 17.85 7.44
CA GLY A 129 39.62 18.88 6.46
C GLY A 129 38.74 18.74 5.22
N GLU A 130 38.17 19.87 4.82
CA GLU A 130 37.63 20.23 3.51
C GLU A 130 37.35 19.11 2.49
N GLY A 131 36.04 18.89 2.26
CA GLY A 131 35.50 18.55 0.94
C GLY A 131 35.68 17.11 0.48
N GLN A 132 34.65 16.28 0.69
CA GLN A 132 34.22 15.26 -0.26
C GLN A 132 32.84 14.69 0.11
N ASP A 133 31.86 15.06 -0.71
CA ASP A 133 30.80 14.24 -1.28
C ASP A 133 29.84 13.48 -0.35
N ALA A 134 28.66 14.11 -0.18
CA ALA A 134 27.43 13.49 0.29
C ALA A 134 26.82 12.50 -0.73
N SER A 135 27.61 11.52 -1.21
CA SER A 135 27.20 10.58 -2.25
C SER A 135 27.20 9.11 -1.84
N SER A 136 27.22 8.77 -0.56
CA SER A 136 27.25 7.37 -0.09
C SER A 136 26.08 6.98 0.83
N LEU A 137 24.87 7.46 0.55
CA LEU A 137 23.64 6.88 1.11
C LEU A 137 22.84 6.20 -0.01
N SER A 138 23.31 5.03 -0.42
CA SER A 138 22.52 4.06 -1.20
C SER A 138 22.42 2.76 -0.40
N LEU A 139 21.37 2.65 0.42
CA LEU A 139 21.07 1.47 1.26
C LEU A 139 20.37 0.35 0.46
N TYR A 140 20.83 0.14 -0.77
CA TYR A 140 20.47 -0.98 -1.63
C TYR A 140 21.74 -1.41 -2.37
N GLU A 141 22.61 -2.13 -1.68
CA GLU A 141 23.55 -3.01 -2.36
C GLU A 141 22.72 -4.08 -3.07
N GLN A 142 22.63 -3.93 -4.39
CA GLN A 142 22.12 -4.97 -5.27
C GLN A 142 23.11 -6.13 -5.19
N GLU A 143 22.71 -7.23 -4.55
CA GLU A 143 23.36 -8.52 -4.79
C GLU A 143 23.08 -8.92 -6.24
N GLU A 144 23.96 -8.50 -7.15
CA GLU A 144 24.05 -9.08 -8.48
C GLU A 144 24.57 -10.51 -8.32
N GLY A 145 23.65 -11.48 -8.36
CA GLY A 145 23.99 -12.89 -8.48
C GLY A 145 24.83 -13.15 -9.74
N PRO A 146 25.75 -14.11 -9.72
CA PRO A 146 26.70 -14.30 -10.81
C PRO A 146 26.01 -14.68 -12.12
N ALA A 147 26.24 -13.86 -13.14
CA ALA A 147 25.91 -14.13 -14.53
C ALA A 147 26.57 -15.46 -14.96
N LYS A 148 25.77 -16.50 -15.17
CA LYS A 148 26.21 -17.69 -15.91
C LYS A 148 26.36 -17.30 -17.38
N GLN A 149 27.61 -17.12 -17.81
CA GLN A 149 27.99 -17.11 -19.20
C GLN A 149 28.20 -18.55 -19.69
N GLU A 150 27.93 -18.72 -20.99
CA GLU A 150 28.29 -19.85 -21.88
C GLU A 150 27.42 -21.11 -21.70
N GLU A 151 26.93 -21.76 -22.75
CA GLU A 151 27.68 -22.11 -23.95
C GLU A 151 26.72 -22.43 -25.11
N THR A 152 26.97 -21.79 -26.26
CA THR A 152 26.41 -22.17 -27.55
C THR A 152 27.05 -23.46 -28.04
N ALA A 153 26.27 -24.53 -28.21
CA ALA A 153 26.68 -25.68 -29.01
C ALA A 153 25.49 -26.25 -29.81
N LYS A 154 25.48 -25.94 -31.11
CA LYS A 154 24.91 -26.81 -32.15
C LYS A 154 26.10 -27.28 -32.98
N PRO A 155 26.31 -28.60 -33.14
CA PRO A 155 26.14 -29.15 -34.48
C PRO A 155 25.65 -30.61 -34.54
N ALA A 156 24.66 -30.86 -35.39
CA ALA A 156 24.49 -31.97 -36.33
C ALA A 156 23.04 -31.95 -36.86
#